data_AF-A0A7C1R2I1-F1
#
_entry.id   AF-A0A7C1R2I1-F1
#
_cell.length_a   1.000
_cell.length_b   1.000
_cell.length_c   1.000
_cell.angle_alpha   90.00
_cell.angle_beta   90.00
_cell.angle_gamma   90.00
#
_symmetry.space_group_name_H-M   'P 1'
#
loop_
_entity.id
_entity.type
_entity.pdbx_description
1 polymer ?
#
loop_
_entity_poly.entity_id
_entity_poly.type
_entity_poly.pdbx_seq_one_letter_code
_entity_poly.pdbx_strand_id
1 'polypeptide(L)'
;MVTQNQFQGSALIGNTRIPDASDPCAPSGRGVIMSIDPFTGARLVETFFDINGDSVFNAGDLIEIDGVPTVVSGLALNTGFSNPSFLDKKMYIPTDDGSISTLDINPFSTGASRTSWRELINTGN
;
A
#
# COMPACT_ATOMS: atom_id res chain seq x y z
N MET A 1 12.27 -7.55 -1.13
CA MET A 1 11.01 -7.37 -1.88
C MET A 1 11.18 -7.98 -3.26
N VAL A 2 10.30 -8.89 -3.68
CA VAL A 2 10.48 -9.64 -4.95
C VAL A 2 9.59 -9.14 -6.09
N THR A 3 8.56 -8.36 -5.76
CA THR A 3 7.72 -7.70 -6.73
C THR A 3 8.05 -6.20 -6.80
N GLN A 4 7.67 -5.54 -7.90
CA GLN A 4 7.96 -4.11 -8.08
C GLN A 4 7.21 -3.25 -7.07
N ASN A 5 7.91 -2.25 -6.52
CA ASN A 5 7.25 -1.15 -5.82
C ASN A 5 6.43 -0.31 -6.80
N GLN A 6 5.32 0.27 -6.33
CA GLN A 6 4.45 1.12 -7.14
C GLN A 6 4.21 2.44 -6.41
N PHE A 7 4.15 3.54 -7.15
CA PHE A 7 3.68 4.81 -6.62
C PHE A 7 2.16 4.84 -6.67
N GLN A 8 1.53 5.19 -5.55
CA GLN A 8 0.10 5.47 -5.50
C GLN A 8 -0.11 6.82 -4.81
N GLY A 9 -0.37 7.83 -5.62
CA GLY A 9 -0.41 9.24 -5.20
C GLY A 9 0.90 9.67 -4.51
N SER A 10 0.86 10.01 -3.22
CA SER A 10 2.03 10.44 -2.45
C SER A 10 2.79 9.30 -1.74
N ALA A 11 2.28 8.07 -1.80
CA ALA A 11 2.89 6.92 -1.12
C ALA A 11 3.65 6.00 -2.08
N LEU A 12 4.76 5.43 -1.60
CA LEU A 12 5.39 4.26 -2.18
C LEU A 12 4.75 3.00 -1.58
N ILE A 13 4.17 2.17 -2.44
CA ILE A 13 3.59 0.90 -2.06
C ILE A 13 4.61 -0.22 -2.23
N GLY A 14 4.91 -0.89 -1.13
CA GLY A 14 5.84 -2.01 -1.06
C GLY A 14 5.18 -3.30 -0.58
N ASN A 15 5.38 -4.40 -1.30
CA ASN A 15 4.77 -5.69 -0.99
C ASN A 15 5.82 -6.69 -0.51
N THR A 16 5.70 -7.14 0.74
CA THR A 16 6.54 -8.23 1.25
C THR A 16 5.82 -9.55 1.13
N ARG A 17 6.57 -10.60 0.79
CA ARG A 17 6.11 -11.99 0.85
C ARG A 17 7.02 -12.72 1.81
N ILE A 18 6.42 -13.34 2.82
CA ILE A 18 7.06 -14.00 3.95
C ILE A 18 6.68 -15.49 3.84
N PRO A 19 7.56 -16.33 3.27
CA PRO A 19 7.33 -17.76 3.19
C PRO A 19 7.25 -18.38 4.58
N ASP A 20 6.35 -19.35 4.76
CA ASP A 20 6.33 -20.20 5.94
C ASP A 20 7.09 -21.50 5.61
N ALA A 21 8.18 -21.74 6.32
CA ALA A 21 9.00 -22.93 6.13
C ALA A 21 8.53 -24.12 6.99
N SER A 22 7.56 -23.92 7.88
CA SER A 22 7.07 -24.95 8.81
C SER A 22 6.10 -25.94 8.16
N ASP A 23 5.34 -25.49 7.15
CA ASP A 23 4.43 -26.33 6.37
C ASP A 23 4.72 -26.21 4.85
N PRO A 24 5.45 -27.17 4.27
CA PRO A 24 5.73 -27.21 2.83
C PRO A 24 4.47 -27.29 1.95
N CYS A 25 3.34 -27.73 2.52
CA CYS A 25 2.06 -27.88 1.84
C CYS A 25 1.21 -26.60 1.90
N ALA A 26 1.64 -25.57 2.63
CA ALA A 26 0.99 -24.26 2.72
C ALA A 26 1.85 -23.17 2.03
N PRO A 27 2.01 -23.23 0.68
CA PRO A 27 2.95 -22.38 -0.04
C PRO A 27 2.56 -20.90 -0.09
N SER A 28 1.34 -20.53 0.30
CA SER A 28 0.87 -19.14 0.26
C SER A 28 1.70 -18.26 1.18
N GLY A 29 2.14 -18.77 2.34
CA GLY A 29 2.83 -17.98 3.35
C GLY A 29 1.98 -16.78 3.79
N ARG A 30 2.67 -15.66 4.09
CA ARG A 30 2.08 -14.42 4.57
C ARG A 30 2.68 -13.24 3.84
N GLY A 31 2.16 -12.04 4.08
CA GLY A 31 2.86 -10.85 3.63
C GLY A 31 2.32 -9.57 4.24
N VAL A 32 3.00 -8.46 3.92
CA VAL A 32 2.62 -7.13 4.37
C VAL A 32 2.67 -6.18 3.19
N ILE A 33 1.56 -5.48 2.95
CA ILE A 33 1.49 -4.33 2.04
C ILE A 33 1.85 -3.10 2.85
N MET A 34 2.86 -2.36 2.41
CA MET A 34 3.38 -1.19 3.11
C MET A 34 3.07 0.08 2.32
N SER A 35 2.66 1.13 3.02
CA SER A 35 2.54 2.50 2.51
C SER A 35 3.61 3.37 3.17
N ILE A 36 4.58 3.82 2.38
CA ILE A 36 5.81 4.45 2.89
C ILE A 36 5.97 5.82 2.22
N ASP A 37 6.51 6.79 2.95
CA ASP A 37 6.97 8.04 2.36
C ASP A 37 8.13 7.74 1.37
N PRO A 38 7.97 8.03 0.08
CA PRO A 38 8.98 7.71 -0.94
C PRO A 38 10.31 8.48 -0.77
N PHE A 39 10.31 9.60 -0.05
CA PHE A 39 11.47 10.48 0.10
C PHE A 39 12.21 10.24 1.40
N THR A 40 11.49 9.94 2.49
CA THR A 40 12.10 9.71 3.80
C THR A 40 12.25 8.22 4.14
N GLY A 41 11.50 7.34 3.46
CA GLY A 41 11.41 5.92 3.83
C GLY A 41 10.67 5.68 5.14
N ALA A 42 10.07 6.72 5.74
CA ALA A 42 9.39 6.65 7.03
C ALA A 42 7.87 6.47 6.87
N ARG A 43 7.19 6.51 8.01
CA ARG A 43 5.72 6.52 8.12
C ARG A 43 5.16 7.78 7.45
N LEU A 44 4.02 7.63 6.76
CA LEU A 44 3.26 8.75 6.20
C LEU A 44 2.67 9.65 7.32
N VAL A 45 2.50 10.93 7.01
CA VAL A 45 1.93 11.91 7.96
C VAL A 45 0.42 11.67 8.19
N GLU A 46 -0.28 11.21 7.16
CA GLU A 46 -1.73 10.96 7.17
C GLU A 46 -2.01 9.46 6.98
N THR A 47 -3.17 9.00 7.46
CA THR A 47 -3.57 7.61 7.28
C THR A 47 -3.82 7.30 5.80
N PHE A 48 -3.24 6.19 5.34
CA PHE A 48 -3.37 5.73 3.97
C PHE A 48 -4.40 4.61 3.84
N PHE A 49 -4.54 3.77 4.86
CA PHE A 49 -5.46 2.64 4.88
C PHE A 49 -6.69 3.00 5.71
N ASP A 50 -7.88 2.70 5.19
CA ASP A 50 -9.10 2.67 6.00
C ASP A 50 -9.14 1.32 6.71
N ILE A 51 -8.69 1.29 7.97
CA ILE A 51 -8.57 0.04 8.73
C ILE A 51 -9.86 -0.30 9.48
N ASN A 52 -10.76 0.66 9.64
CA ASN A 52 -12.02 0.47 10.36
C ASN A 52 -13.21 0.20 9.42
N GLY A 53 -13.06 0.46 8.11
CA GLY A 53 -14.02 0.17 7.05
C GLY A 53 -15.17 1.17 6.93
N ASP A 54 -15.02 2.40 7.41
CA ASP A 54 -16.06 3.43 7.36
C ASP A 54 -15.95 4.38 6.14
N SER A 55 -14.93 4.19 5.29
CA SER A 55 -14.56 5.03 4.15
C SER A 55 -14.18 6.47 4.53
N VAL A 56 -13.85 6.74 5.80
CA VAL A 56 -13.47 8.05 6.34
C VAL A 56 -12.08 7.99 7.00
N PHE A 57 -11.08 8.48 6.28
CA PHE A 57 -9.68 8.53 6.71
C PHE A 57 -9.43 9.52 7.85
N ASN A 58 -9.50 9.05 9.10
CA ASN A 58 -9.42 9.91 10.28
C ASN A 58 -8.71 9.23 11.47
N ALA A 59 -8.85 9.80 12.68
CA ALA A 59 -8.27 9.25 13.92
C ALA A 59 -8.70 7.81 14.20
N GLY A 60 -9.86 7.37 13.69
CA GLY A 60 -10.34 5.99 13.76
C GLY A 60 -9.49 4.98 12.98
N ASP A 61 -8.58 5.46 12.11
CA ASP A 61 -7.65 4.61 11.37
C ASP A 61 -6.24 4.56 11.96
N LEU A 62 -6.05 5.18 13.11
CA LEU A 62 -4.79 5.14 13.84
C LEU A 62 -4.81 4.00 14.84
N ILE A 63 -3.62 3.46 15.12
CA ILE A 63 -3.41 2.48 16.19
C ILE A 63 -2.61 3.13 17.31
N GLU A 64 -2.82 2.70 18.55
CA GLU A 64 -2.05 3.18 19.68
C GLU A 64 -0.75 2.36 19.81
N ILE A 65 0.40 3.05 19.80
CA ILE A 65 1.71 2.46 20.08
C ILE A 65 2.34 3.26 21.21
N ASP A 66 2.63 2.60 22.33
CA ASP A 66 3.21 3.23 23.52
C ASP A 66 2.45 4.48 24.01
N GLY A 67 1.11 4.46 23.93
CA GLY A 67 0.25 5.58 24.32
C GLY A 67 0.12 6.67 23.26
N VAL A 68 0.71 6.51 22.07
CA VAL A 68 0.73 7.51 21.00
C VAL A 68 -0.12 7.03 19.82
N PRO A 69 -1.15 7.79 19.40
CA PRO A 69 -1.91 7.48 18.20
C PRO A 69 -0.99 7.57 16.97
N THR A 70 -0.96 6.49 16.21
CA THR A 70 0.06 6.23 15.20
C THR A 70 -0.60 5.80 13.89
N VAL A 71 -0.20 6.46 12.79
CA VAL A 71 -0.60 6.06 11.43
C VAL A 71 -0.07 4.66 11.10
N VAL A 72 -0.96 3.81 10.60
CA VAL A 72 -0.62 2.47 10.11
C VAL A 72 0.15 2.56 8.79
N SER A 73 1.36 2.01 8.77
CA SER A 73 2.19 1.96 7.55
C SER A 73 2.15 0.61 6.85
N GLY A 74 1.48 -0.40 7.42
CA GLY A 74 1.49 -1.76 6.91
C GLY A 74 0.21 -2.52 7.19
N LEU A 75 -0.30 -3.20 6.17
CA LEU A 75 -1.43 -4.11 6.23
C LEU A 75 -0.92 -5.55 6.07
N ALA A 76 -1.06 -6.35 7.13
CA ALA A 76 -0.65 -7.75 7.12
C ALA A 76 -1.77 -8.66 6.60
N LEU A 77 -1.40 -9.62 5.75
CA LEU A 77 -2.29 -10.65 5.21
C LEU A 77 -1.77 -12.03 5.61
N ASN A 78 -2.68 -12.91 6.01
CA ASN A 78 -2.39 -14.30 6.40
C ASN A 78 -2.29 -15.24 5.19
N THR A 79 -2.12 -14.68 4.00
CA THR A 79 -1.94 -15.39 2.74
C THR A 79 -0.94 -14.61 1.91
N GLY A 80 -0.32 -15.28 0.94
CA GLY A 80 0.49 -14.61 -0.06
C GLY A 80 -0.40 -13.86 -1.05
N PHE A 81 0.18 -12.86 -1.68
CA PHE A 81 -0.53 -12.00 -2.62
C PHE A 81 0.41 -11.53 -3.71
N SER A 82 -0.20 -11.14 -4.83
CA SER A 82 0.47 -10.46 -5.93
C SER A 82 0.41 -8.94 -5.77
N ASN A 83 1.05 -8.18 -6.65
CA ASN A 83 0.95 -6.72 -6.58
C ASN A 83 -0.50 -6.27 -6.67
N PRO A 84 -0.95 -5.42 -5.74
CA PRO A 84 -2.29 -4.90 -5.80
C PRO A 84 -2.46 -3.99 -7.03
N SER A 85 -3.71 -3.87 -7.47
CA SER A 85 -4.13 -2.91 -8.48
C SER A 85 -4.97 -1.83 -7.81
N PHE A 86 -4.91 -0.62 -8.35
CA PHE A 86 -5.60 0.52 -7.78
C PHE A 86 -6.63 1.05 -8.78
N LEU A 87 -7.85 1.29 -8.29
CA LEU A 87 -8.89 1.98 -9.04
C LEU A 87 -9.56 2.97 -8.08
N ASP A 88 -9.45 4.25 -8.41
CA ASP A 88 -9.91 5.35 -7.55
C ASP A 88 -9.32 5.24 -6.12
N LYS A 89 -10.17 5.23 -5.09
CA LYS A 89 -9.81 5.07 -3.68
C LYS A 89 -9.84 3.62 -3.22
N LYS A 90 -9.80 2.65 -4.14
CA LYS A 90 -9.81 1.22 -3.80
C LYS A 90 -8.52 0.54 -4.22
N MET A 91 -8.00 -0.26 -3.30
CA MET A 91 -6.91 -1.20 -3.52
C MET A 91 -7.48 -2.61 -3.65
N TYR A 92 -7.16 -3.28 -4.75
CA TYR A 92 -7.55 -4.65 -5.05
C TYR A 92 -6.33 -5.55 -4.93
N ILE A 93 -6.40 -6.54 -4.04
CA ILE A 93 -5.29 -7.41 -3.67
C ILE A 93 -5.63 -8.84 -4.11
N PRO A 94 -5.08 -9.34 -5.21
CA PRO A 94 -5.26 -10.74 -5.60
C PRO A 94 -4.41 -11.61 -4.68
N THR A 95 -5.07 -12.49 -3.93
CA THR A 95 -4.47 -13.39 -2.95
C THR A 95 -4.30 -14.80 -3.52
N ASP A 96 -3.34 -15.55 -2.97
CA ASP A 96 -3.03 -16.91 -3.44
C ASP A 96 -4.15 -17.92 -3.13
N ASP A 97 -5.10 -17.57 -2.25
CA ASP A 97 -6.29 -18.38 -1.95
C ASP A 97 -7.39 -18.28 -3.01
N GLY A 98 -7.14 -17.54 -4.10
CA GLY A 98 -8.08 -17.36 -5.21
C GLY A 98 -9.13 -16.27 -4.97
N SER A 99 -9.06 -15.56 -3.86
CA SER A 99 -9.92 -14.40 -3.59
C SER A 99 -9.28 -13.08 -4.02
N ILE A 100 -10.07 -12.01 -3.98
CA ILE A 100 -9.59 -10.63 -4.15
C ILE A 100 -10.01 -9.88 -2.90
N SER A 101 -9.04 -9.50 -2.08
CA SER A 101 -9.28 -8.62 -0.95
C SER A 101 -9.34 -7.18 -1.44
N THR A 102 -10.28 -6.40 -0.94
CA THR A 102 -10.42 -4.99 -1.27
C THR A 102 -10.29 -4.12 -0.03
N LEU A 103 -9.61 -2.99 -0.15
CA LEU A 103 -9.47 -2.03 0.94
C LEU A 103 -9.63 -0.60 0.40
N ASP A 104 -10.30 0.25 1.16
CA ASP A 104 -10.34 1.68 0.87
C ASP A 104 -9.01 2.33 1.26
N ILE A 105 -8.52 3.20 0.38
CA ILE A 105 -7.25 3.88 0.55
C ILE A 105 -7.38 5.39 0.33
N ASN A 106 -6.50 6.14 0.98
CA ASN A 106 -6.32 7.56 0.73
C ASN A 106 -5.00 7.81 -0.01
N PRO A 107 -5.00 7.73 -1.35
CA PRO A 107 -3.77 7.85 -2.14
C PRO A 107 -3.16 9.25 -2.12
N PHE A 108 -3.94 10.27 -1.77
CA PHE A 108 -3.50 11.66 -1.83
C PHE A 108 -3.40 12.24 -0.43
N SER A 109 -2.22 12.14 0.19
CA SER A 109 -1.88 13.06 1.28
C SER A 109 -1.52 14.42 0.68
N THR A 110 -1.83 15.50 1.39
CA THR A 110 -1.56 16.87 0.93
C THR A 110 -0.12 17.03 0.43
N GLY A 111 0.09 17.31 -0.87
CA GLY A 111 1.44 17.56 -1.41
C GLY A 111 1.80 16.87 -2.73
N ALA A 112 0.93 16.05 -3.34
CA ALA A 112 1.16 15.52 -4.68
C ALA A 112 1.17 16.67 -5.71
N SER A 113 2.37 17.20 -6.01
CA SER A 113 2.60 18.14 -7.10
C SER A 113 3.32 17.44 -8.24
N ARG A 114 3.17 17.96 -9.46
CA ARG A 114 3.90 17.45 -10.62
C ARG A 114 5.38 17.81 -10.47
N THR A 115 6.23 16.82 -10.23
CA THR A 115 7.68 17.03 -10.06
C THR A 115 8.42 17.18 -11.39
N SER A 116 7.82 16.75 -12.51
CA SER A 116 8.37 17.04 -13.84
C SER A 116 7.30 17.02 -14.93
N TRP A 117 7.55 17.82 -15.96
CA TRP A 117 6.92 17.70 -17.27
C TRP A 117 8.02 17.50 -18.30
N ARG A 118 7.87 16.52 -19.19
CA ARG A 118 8.72 16.38 -20.37
C ARG A 118 7.83 16.51 -21.60
N GLU A 119 8.05 17.56 -22.37
CA GLU A 119 7.44 17.69 -23.69
C GLU A 119 7.95 16.59 -24.62
N LEU A 120 7.04 15.91 -25.30
CA LEU A 120 7.38 15.16 -26.49
C LEU A 120 7.18 16.10 -27.67
N ILE A 121 8.22 16.84 -28.03
CA ILE A 121 8.21 17.68 -29.22
C ILE A 121 8.36 16.77 -30.45
N ASN A 122 7.34 16.72 -31.31
CA ASN A 122 7.48 16.11 -32.63
C ASN A 122 8.15 17.13 -33.56
N THR A 123 9.48 17.11 -33.63
CA THR A 123 10.22 17.85 -34.67
C THR A 123 10.19 17.05 -35.97
N GLY A 124 9.00 16.93 -36.56
CA GLY A 124 8.84 16.44 -37.92
C GLY A 124 9.25 17.54 -38.90
N ASN A 125 10.24 17.24 -39.75
CA ASN A 125 10.49 17.96 -40.99
C ASN A 125 9.42 17.63 -42.03
#